data_AF-A0A6N9R4Z5-F1
#
_entry.id   AF-A0A6N9R4Z5-F1
#
_cell.length_a   1.000
_cell.length_b   1.000
_cell.length_c   1.000
_cell.angle_alpha   90.00
_cell.angle_beta   90.00
_cell.angle_gamma   90.00
#
_symmetry.space_group_name_H-M   'P 1'
#
loop_
_entity.id
_entity.type
_entity.pdbx_description
1 polymer ?
#
loop_
_entity_poly.entity_id
_entity_poly.type
_entity_poly.pdbx_seq_one_letter_code
_entity_poly.pdbx_strand_id
1 'polypeptide(L)'
;MTLIEVMVGVVIALIAVLVIYQVFNTAEAFKRNTTAAGDAQQNGLISSFLLAIELASAGNALMTASSELAQCPAELTMATPTPSLRPIPVLITDGGADANPDTMVVNYSMSHRIVSTVLFTKPALPGNPYTVQSPTGFTKGDQIVAISPGTPGACEMTTVTAVGPVTAGTGEVVLTHTGAATTFGASSVLFNMGPPNSLKRSQYDVSNGVLRSLDLLTAGAATNPIASNVMNLKMQYGIDDVGDGLLHTWVPATGKWSAANVLAAPLTSLPGNPAALNRIKAVRIGIIVRSEQFDRDLRDKNWVLFDCSDGNKGKCPGRLTGTISATASPAGNWRYRIYETIIPLRNELWNTAS
;
A
#
# COMPACT_ATOMS: atom_id res chain seq x y z
N MET A 1 -17.69 -66.12 40.85
CA MET A 1 -17.87 -64.88 40.06
C MET A 1 -19.37 -64.66 39.89
N THR A 2 -19.92 -63.60 40.48
CA THR A 2 -21.35 -63.31 40.46
C THR A 2 -21.70 -62.30 39.36
N LEU A 3 -22.95 -62.29 38.88
CA LEU A 3 -23.42 -61.35 37.83
C LEU A 3 -23.11 -59.88 38.20
N ILE A 4 -23.19 -59.55 39.48
CA ILE A 4 -22.93 -58.20 39.99
C ILE A 4 -21.45 -57.80 39.88
N GLU A 5 -20.51 -58.74 40.05
CA GLU A 5 -19.07 -58.47 39.86
C GLU A 5 -18.75 -58.15 38.39
N VAL A 6 -19.40 -58.84 37.45
CA VAL A 6 -19.24 -58.58 36.01
C VAL A 6 -19.86 -57.23 35.62
N MET A 7 -21.05 -56.90 36.16
CA MET A 7 -21.69 -55.61 35.90
C MET A 7 -20.88 -54.44 36.45
N VAL A 8 -20.31 -54.57 37.65
CA VAL A 8 -19.43 -53.54 38.24
C VAL A 8 -18.13 -53.40 37.44
N GLY A 9 -17.52 -54.51 37.00
CA GLY A 9 -16.32 -54.49 36.17
C GLY A 9 -16.52 -53.77 34.83
N VAL A 10 -17.66 -53.99 34.17
CA VAL A 10 -18.01 -53.32 32.91
C VAL A 10 -18.24 -51.83 33.13
N VAL A 11 -18.92 -51.42 34.20
CA VAL A 11 -19.15 -50.00 34.50
C VAL A 11 -17.83 -49.26 34.74
N ILE A 12 -16.90 -49.85 35.50
CA ILE A 12 -15.58 -49.24 35.76
C ILE A 12 -14.79 -49.12 34.44
N ALA A 13 -14.81 -50.15 33.59
CA ALA A 13 -14.16 -50.12 32.29
C ALA A 13 -14.74 -49.02 31.37
N LEU A 14 -16.07 -48.86 31.34
CA LEU A 14 -16.73 -47.81 30.57
C LEU A 14 -16.40 -46.41 31.07
N ILE A 15 -16.34 -46.21 32.40
CA ILE A 15 -15.92 -44.93 33.00
C ILE A 15 -14.47 -44.63 32.61
N ALA A 16 -13.56 -45.62 32.67
CA ALA A 16 -12.17 -45.44 32.29
C ALA A 16 -12.03 -45.03 30.82
N VAL A 17 -12.75 -45.69 29.90
CA VAL A 17 -12.76 -45.33 28.47
C VAL A 17 -13.33 -43.93 28.24
N LEU A 18 -14.39 -43.55 28.97
CA LEU A 18 -14.98 -42.21 28.87
C LEU A 18 -14.00 -41.13 29.33
N VAL A 19 -13.28 -41.36 30.45
CA VAL A 19 -12.25 -40.44 30.95
C VAL A 19 -11.10 -40.32 29.95
N ILE A 20 -10.62 -41.44 29.38
CA ILE A 20 -9.57 -41.41 28.34
C ILE A 20 -10.03 -40.62 27.12
N TYR A 21 -11.27 -40.83 26.66
CA TYR A 21 -11.83 -40.09 25.54
C TYR A 21 -11.94 -38.59 25.82
N GLN A 22 -12.35 -38.19 27.03
CA GLN A 22 -12.38 -36.79 27.42
C GLN A 22 -10.99 -36.16 27.39
N VAL A 23 -9.98 -36.80 27.99
CA VAL A 23 -8.59 -36.31 27.99
C VAL A 23 -8.06 -36.21 26.56
N PHE A 24 -8.33 -37.21 25.72
CA PHE A 24 -7.93 -37.21 24.31
C PHE A 24 -8.59 -36.06 23.54
N ASN A 25 -9.89 -35.84 23.72
CA ASN A 25 -10.62 -34.75 23.07
C ASN A 25 -10.07 -33.38 23.49
N THR A 26 -9.77 -33.18 24.77
CA THR A 26 -9.13 -31.96 25.26
C THR A 26 -7.72 -31.77 24.72
N ALA A 27 -6.91 -32.84 24.64
CA ALA A 27 -5.57 -32.78 24.08
C ALA A 27 -5.58 -32.43 22.58
N GLU A 28 -6.50 -33.03 21.80
CA GLU A 28 -6.69 -32.70 20.39
C GLU A 28 -7.20 -31.26 20.20
N ALA A 29 -8.07 -30.77 21.08
CA ALA A 29 -8.49 -29.37 21.06
C ALA A 29 -7.31 -28.42 21.31
N PHE A 30 -6.45 -28.70 22.30
CA PHE A 30 -5.25 -27.92 22.55
C PHE A 30 -4.27 -27.94 21.37
N LYS A 31 -4.08 -29.10 20.74
CA LYS A 31 -3.24 -29.26 19.56
C LYS A 31 -3.73 -28.40 18.41
N ARG A 32 -5.03 -28.50 18.04
CA ARG A 32 -5.63 -27.69 16.96
C ARG A 32 -5.56 -26.19 17.24
N ASN A 33 -5.83 -25.79 18.48
CA ASN A 33 -5.75 -24.39 18.89
C ASN A 33 -4.32 -23.85 18.81
N THR A 34 -3.32 -24.66 19.17
CA THR A 34 -1.91 -24.27 19.09
C THR A 34 -1.47 -24.12 17.64
N THR A 35 -1.83 -25.07 16.76
CA THR A 35 -1.55 -24.98 15.32
C THR A 35 -2.22 -23.76 14.70
N ALA A 36 -3.52 -23.56 14.94
CA ALA A 36 -4.27 -22.43 14.38
C ALA A 36 -3.78 -21.06 14.90
N ALA A 37 -3.21 -21.01 16.11
CA ALA A 37 -2.54 -19.83 16.62
C ALA A 37 -1.18 -19.58 15.97
N GLY A 38 -0.49 -20.64 15.52
CA GLY A 38 0.72 -20.57 14.69
C GLY A 38 0.41 -19.99 13.31
N ASP A 39 -0.63 -20.49 12.63
CA ASP A 39 -1.02 -20.02 11.30
C ASP A 39 -1.42 -18.53 11.31
N ALA A 40 -2.19 -18.11 12.33
CA ALA A 40 -2.53 -16.70 12.52
C ALA A 40 -1.28 -15.82 12.74
N GLN A 41 -0.23 -16.36 13.38
CA GLN A 41 1.03 -15.64 13.53
C GLN A 41 1.76 -15.49 12.22
N GLN A 42 1.89 -16.58 11.48
CA GLN A 42 2.57 -16.59 10.20
C GLN A 42 1.90 -15.63 9.21
N ASN A 43 0.56 -15.67 9.10
CA ASN A 43 -0.18 -14.79 8.21
C ASN A 43 -0.07 -13.32 8.61
N GLY A 44 -0.15 -13.00 9.91
CA GLY A 44 0.01 -11.64 10.40
C GLY A 44 1.41 -11.07 10.16
N LEU A 45 2.45 -11.86 10.45
CA LEU A 45 3.85 -11.48 10.23
C LEU A 45 4.16 -11.30 8.74
N ILE A 46 3.78 -12.26 7.89
CA ILE A 46 4.00 -12.16 6.43
C ILE A 46 3.28 -10.94 5.87
N SER A 47 2.02 -10.72 6.24
CA SER A 47 1.24 -9.55 5.80
C SER A 47 1.94 -8.25 6.20
N SER A 48 2.25 -8.08 7.49
CA SER A 48 2.88 -6.85 7.99
C SER A 48 4.25 -6.59 7.37
N PHE A 49 5.05 -7.65 7.16
CA PHE A 49 6.39 -7.54 6.58
C PHE A 49 6.35 -7.18 5.09
N LEU A 50 5.50 -7.83 4.30
CA LEU A 50 5.36 -7.53 2.86
C LEU A 50 4.84 -6.10 2.65
N LEU A 51 3.80 -5.70 3.39
CA LEU A 51 3.29 -4.33 3.30
C LEU A 51 4.37 -3.32 3.72
N ALA A 52 5.19 -3.64 4.73
CA ALA A 52 6.27 -2.77 5.15
C ALA A 52 7.37 -2.61 4.08
N ILE A 53 7.74 -3.66 3.36
CA ILE A 53 8.71 -3.57 2.26
C ILE A 53 8.18 -2.69 1.12
N GLU A 54 6.92 -2.87 0.74
CA GLU A 54 6.30 -2.10 -0.34
C GLU A 54 6.20 -0.62 0.06
N LEU A 55 5.73 -0.33 1.28
CA LEU A 55 5.68 1.04 1.80
C LEU A 55 7.07 1.67 1.95
N ALA A 56 8.09 0.89 2.31
CA ALA A 56 9.46 1.39 2.42
C ALA A 56 10.09 1.71 1.06
N SER A 57 9.57 1.12 -0.02
CA SER A 57 9.99 1.37 -1.41
C SER A 57 9.13 2.43 -2.10
N ALA A 58 7.99 2.80 -1.50
CA ALA A 58 7.09 3.82 -2.01
C ALA A 58 7.84 5.11 -2.36
N GLY A 59 7.53 5.68 -3.52
CA GLY A 59 8.11 6.93 -4.02
C GLY A 59 9.52 6.80 -4.58
N ASN A 60 10.13 5.61 -4.62
CA ASN A 60 11.44 5.44 -5.24
C ASN A 60 11.42 5.93 -6.70
N ALA A 61 12.46 6.67 -7.09
CA ALA A 61 12.62 7.43 -8.33
C ALA A 61 11.52 8.48 -8.64
N LEU A 62 10.28 8.33 -8.15
CA LEU A 62 9.23 9.32 -8.36
C LEU A 62 9.50 10.61 -7.59
N MET A 63 10.06 10.51 -6.39
CA MET A 63 10.29 11.68 -5.54
C MET A 63 11.44 12.57 -6.01
N THR A 64 12.38 12.03 -6.80
CA THR A 64 13.46 12.84 -7.40
C THR A 64 12.98 13.75 -8.52
N ALA A 65 11.81 13.46 -9.11
CA ALA A 65 11.14 14.29 -10.13
C ALA A 65 9.84 14.91 -9.59
N SER A 66 9.72 15.07 -8.27
CA SER A 66 8.47 15.47 -7.61
C SER A 66 8.00 16.86 -8.04
N SER A 67 8.90 17.83 -8.21
CA SER A 67 8.58 19.18 -8.69
C SER A 67 7.99 19.20 -10.09
N GLU A 68 8.49 18.34 -10.98
CA GLU A 68 8.01 18.23 -12.35
C GLU A 68 6.72 17.42 -12.39
N LEU A 69 6.67 16.26 -11.73
CA LEU A 69 5.49 15.41 -11.68
C LEU A 69 4.30 16.07 -10.99
N ALA A 70 4.53 17.00 -10.05
CA ALA A 70 3.46 17.76 -9.41
C ALA A 70 2.73 18.72 -10.38
N GLN A 71 3.35 19.06 -11.51
CA GLN A 71 2.75 19.87 -12.57
C GLN A 71 1.71 19.09 -13.37
N CYS A 72 1.76 17.76 -13.33
CA CYS A 72 0.77 16.91 -13.98
C CYS A 72 -0.63 17.13 -13.39
N PRO A 73 -1.68 17.06 -14.23
CA PRO A 73 -3.04 17.19 -13.76
C PRO A 73 -3.38 16.08 -12.77
N ALA A 74 -4.23 16.40 -11.79
CA ALA A 74 -4.84 15.39 -10.95
C ALA A 74 -5.88 14.64 -11.77
N GLU A 75 -5.49 13.52 -12.37
CA GLU A 75 -6.45 12.57 -12.93
C GLU A 75 -7.23 11.93 -11.77
N LEU A 76 -8.50 12.32 -11.64
CA LEU A 76 -9.35 12.09 -10.45
C LEU A 76 -9.91 10.67 -10.32
N THR A 77 -9.55 9.74 -11.21
CA THR A 77 -10.17 8.42 -11.25
C THR A 77 -9.17 7.29 -11.05
N MET A 78 -9.30 6.57 -9.93
CA MET A 78 -8.64 5.27 -9.69
C MET A 78 -9.04 4.17 -10.70
N ALA A 79 -10.08 4.42 -11.52
CA ALA A 79 -10.66 3.47 -12.46
C ALA A 79 -10.14 3.59 -13.90
N THR A 80 -9.32 4.61 -14.21
CA THR A 80 -8.72 4.74 -15.54
C THR A 80 -7.35 4.08 -15.56
N PRO A 81 -7.01 3.33 -16.63
CA PRO A 81 -5.69 2.75 -16.83
C PRO A 81 -4.59 3.80 -17.04
N THR A 82 -4.94 5.09 -17.07
CA THR A 82 -3.98 6.19 -17.01
C THR A 82 -3.64 6.48 -15.55
N PRO A 83 -2.44 6.10 -15.06
CA PRO A 83 -2.04 6.42 -13.71
C PRO A 83 -1.95 7.93 -13.51
N SER A 84 -2.40 8.41 -12.36
CA SER A 84 -2.05 9.75 -11.92
C SER A 84 -0.53 9.81 -11.85
N LEU A 85 0.07 10.66 -12.69
CA LEU A 85 1.52 10.85 -12.76
C LEU A 85 2.04 11.77 -11.65
N ARG A 86 1.16 12.15 -10.70
CA ARG A 86 1.53 12.98 -9.56
C ARG A 86 2.45 12.18 -8.61
N PRO A 87 3.39 12.86 -7.92
CA PRO A 87 4.36 12.22 -7.05
C PRO A 87 3.69 11.84 -5.71
N ILE A 88 2.85 10.81 -5.72
CA ILE A 88 2.19 10.29 -4.52
C ILE A 88 2.73 8.88 -4.26
N PRO A 89 3.64 8.70 -3.27
CA PRO A 89 4.23 7.40 -2.96
C PRO A 89 3.19 6.38 -2.54
N VAL A 90 2.25 6.81 -1.70
CA VAL A 90 1.19 5.98 -1.16
C VAL A 90 -0.10 6.78 -1.06
N LEU A 91 -1.18 6.17 -1.56
CA LEU A 91 -2.52 6.71 -1.49
C LEU A 91 -3.40 5.72 -0.72
N ILE A 92 -3.80 6.10 0.49
CA ILE A 92 -4.73 5.36 1.34
C ILE A 92 -6.15 5.83 1.04
N THR A 93 -7.07 4.86 0.90
CA THR A 93 -8.51 5.09 0.85
C THR A 93 -9.14 4.44 2.08
N ASP A 94 -9.82 5.24 2.90
CA ASP A 94 -10.51 4.78 4.10
C ASP A 94 -11.68 3.84 3.77
N GLY A 95 -11.84 2.78 4.58
CA GLY A 95 -12.93 1.80 4.43
C GLY A 95 -14.32 2.31 4.85
N GLY A 96 -14.45 3.58 5.26
CA GLY A 96 -15.69 4.25 5.65
C GLY A 96 -16.11 4.02 7.10
N ALA A 97 -15.55 3.01 7.77
CA ALA A 97 -15.80 2.70 9.18
C ALA A 97 -14.60 1.96 9.80
N ASP A 98 -14.46 2.05 11.12
CA ASP A 98 -13.37 1.42 11.88
C ASP A 98 -13.27 -0.11 11.66
N ALA A 99 -14.40 -0.79 11.45
CA ALA A 99 -14.45 -2.23 11.21
C ALA A 99 -14.20 -2.66 9.76
N ASN A 100 -14.24 -1.72 8.81
CA ASN A 100 -14.03 -2.00 7.40
C ASN A 100 -12.56 -1.80 7.04
N PRO A 101 -11.92 -2.71 6.29
CA PRO A 101 -10.53 -2.54 5.90
C PRO A 101 -10.35 -1.35 4.96
N ASP A 102 -9.26 -0.62 5.17
CA ASP A 102 -8.75 0.42 4.27
C ASP A 102 -8.05 -0.25 3.09
N THR A 103 -7.93 0.51 2.00
CA THR A 103 -7.13 0.11 0.84
C THR A 103 -5.99 1.09 0.63
N MET A 104 -4.91 0.64 0.01
CA MET A 104 -3.83 1.54 -0.38
C MET A 104 -3.33 1.24 -1.77
N VAL A 105 -2.83 2.27 -2.45
CA VAL A 105 -2.08 2.16 -3.69
C VAL A 105 -0.66 2.64 -3.43
N VAL A 106 0.32 1.81 -3.74
CA VAL A 106 1.74 2.14 -3.63
C VAL A 106 2.30 2.38 -5.02
N ASN A 107 3.01 3.50 -5.20
CA ASN A 107 3.66 3.88 -6.44
C ASN A 107 5.17 3.97 -6.23
N TYR A 108 5.94 3.31 -7.08
CA TYR A 108 7.38 3.52 -7.20
C TYR A 108 7.88 3.12 -8.58
N SER A 109 9.06 3.61 -8.92
CA SER A 109 9.76 3.29 -10.16
C SER A 109 11.19 2.88 -9.86
N MET A 110 11.74 1.99 -10.67
CA MET A 110 13.14 1.57 -10.62
C MET A 110 13.78 1.71 -12.02
N SER A 111 14.17 2.93 -12.37
CA SER A 111 15.03 3.17 -13.52
C SER A 111 16.45 2.70 -13.23
N HIS A 112 17.06 1.96 -14.17
CA HIS A 112 18.42 1.44 -14.03
C HIS A 112 19.49 2.39 -14.60
N ARG A 113 19.12 3.53 -15.19
CA ARG A 113 20.03 4.37 -15.99
C ARG A 113 20.07 5.83 -15.58
N ILE A 114 18.90 6.44 -15.43
CA ILE A 114 18.79 7.83 -14.98
C ILE A 114 17.60 7.98 -14.04
N VAL A 115 17.81 8.70 -12.94
CA VAL A 115 16.81 8.92 -11.89
C VAL A 115 16.39 10.39 -11.79
N SER A 116 16.89 11.25 -12.68
CA SER A 116 16.51 12.66 -12.79
C SER A 116 15.78 12.93 -14.09
N THR A 117 15.07 14.06 -14.14
CA THR A 117 14.46 14.56 -15.38
C THR A 117 15.53 15.09 -16.34
N VAL A 118 15.24 15.07 -17.63
CA VAL A 118 16.11 15.57 -18.71
C VAL A 118 15.34 16.56 -19.56
N LEU A 119 15.94 17.72 -19.86
CA LEU A 119 15.30 18.74 -20.69
C LEU A 119 15.19 18.30 -22.16
N PHE A 120 14.09 18.69 -22.80
CA PHE A 120 13.96 18.61 -24.25
C PHE A 120 14.93 19.60 -24.91
N THR A 121 15.58 19.16 -25.99
CA THR A 121 16.43 20.05 -26.81
C THR A 121 15.66 20.66 -27.97
N LYS A 122 14.59 19.99 -28.39
CA LYS A 122 13.75 20.39 -29.52
C LYS A 122 12.29 20.17 -29.14
N PRO A 123 11.38 21.04 -29.60
CA PRO A 123 9.95 20.79 -29.42
C PRO A 123 9.53 19.53 -30.18
N ALA A 124 8.58 18.79 -29.61
CA ALA A 124 7.99 17.59 -30.20
C ALA A 124 6.50 17.83 -30.45
N LEU A 125 6.08 17.74 -31.71
CA LEU A 125 4.67 17.72 -32.10
C LEU A 125 4.06 16.33 -31.80
N PRO A 126 2.72 16.19 -31.82
CA PRO A 126 2.08 14.91 -31.61
C PRO A 126 2.61 13.84 -32.59
N GLY A 127 2.94 12.66 -32.06
CA GLY A 127 3.52 11.54 -32.80
C GLY A 127 4.99 11.68 -33.20
N ASN A 128 5.62 12.85 -33.02
CA ASN A 128 7.03 13.03 -33.32
C ASN A 128 7.93 12.49 -32.20
N PRO A 129 9.16 12.04 -32.53
CA PRO A 129 10.11 11.57 -31.53
C PRO A 129 10.58 12.68 -30.59
N TYR A 130 11.00 12.30 -29.38
CA TYR A 130 11.57 13.21 -28.41
C TYR A 130 13.08 13.34 -28.59
N THR A 131 13.62 14.56 -28.49
CA THR A 131 15.07 14.79 -28.55
C THR A 131 15.57 15.37 -27.23
N VAL A 132 16.49 14.68 -26.57
CA VAL A 132 17.01 15.02 -25.23
C VAL A 132 18.53 14.86 -25.17
N GLN A 133 19.21 15.60 -24.28
CA GLN A 133 20.64 15.43 -24.05
C GLN A 133 20.90 14.41 -22.93
N SER A 134 20.75 13.13 -23.25
CA SER A 134 21.03 12.04 -22.32
C SER A 134 21.54 10.81 -23.07
N PRO A 135 22.86 10.77 -23.38
CA PRO A 135 23.48 9.72 -24.19
C PRO A 135 23.21 8.29 -23.71
N THR A 136 23.13 8.09 -22.38
CA THR A 136 23.02 6.76 -21.76
C THR A 136 21.76 6.58 -20.92
N GLY A 137 20.89 7.59 -20.81
CA GLY A 137 19.79 7.56 -19.84
C GLY A 137 18.56 6.76 -20.24
N PHE A 138 18.44 6.31 -21.49
CA PHE A 138 17.24 5.63 -22.00
C PHE A 138 17.57 4.33 -22.73
N THR A 139 16.65 3.37 -22.64
CA THR A 139 16.66 2.10 -23.38
C THR A 139 15.34 1.83 -24.08
N LYS A 140 15.40 1.02 -25.14
CA LYS A 140 14.20 0.44 -25.74
C LYS A 140 13.41 -0.32 -24.68
N GLY A 141 12.12 -0.03 -24.59
CA GLY A 141 11.18 -0.61 -23.63
C GLY A 141 10.93 0.25 -22.40
N ASP A 142 11.72 1.29 -22.14
CA ASP A 142 11.52 2.16 -20.99
C ASP A 142 10.17 2.91 -21.08
N GLN A 143 9.46 2.99 -19.95
CA GLN A 143 8.34 3.88 -19.74
C GLN A 143 8.89 5.28 -19.43
N ILE A 144 8.48 6.26 -20.22
CA ILE A 144 8.95 7.64 -20.11
C ILE A 144 7.75 8.56 -19.96
N VAL A 145 7.91 9.61 -19.16
CA VAL A 145 6.89 10.62 -18.93
C VAL A 145 7.40 11.95 -19.42
N ALA A 146 6.74 12.51 -20.43
CA ALA A 146 6.97 13.88 -20.87
C ALA A 146 6.09 14.82 -20.06
N ILE A 147 6.68 15.90 -19.57
CA ILE A 147 6.05 16.87 -18.67
C ILE A 147 6.31 18.25 -19.26
N SER A 148 5.26 18.98 -19.63
CA SER A 148 5.38 20.39 -20.01
C SER A 148 5.32 21.29 -18.78
N PRO A 149 6.06 22.41 -18.78
CA PRO A 149 6.02 23.33 -17.66
C PRO A 149 4.65 24.02 -17.57
N GLY A 150 4.16 24.19 -16.34
CA GLY A 150 2.89 24.86 -16.06
C GLY A 150 2.14 24.21 -14.89
N THR A 151 1.11 24.86 -14.35
CA THR A 151 0.28 24.26 -13.30
C THR A 151 -1.20 24.51 -13.61
N PRO A 152 -1.92 23.54 -14.22
CA PRO A 152 -1.44 22.23 -14.66
C PRO A 152 -0.64 22.28 -15.98
N GLY A 153 0.46 21.56 -16.04
CA GLY A 153 1.17 21.22 -17.28
C GLY A 153 0.54 20.02 -17.97
N ALA A 154 0.92 19.74 -19.20
CA ALA A 154 0.56 18.51 -19.88
C ALA A 154 1.53 17.40 -19.48
N CYS A 155 1.01 16.21 -19.16
CA CYS A 155 1.82 15.05 -18.87
C CYS A 155 1.35 13.86 -19.68
N GLU A 156 2.29 13.15 -20.30
CA GLU A 156 1.97 11.99 -21.11
C GLU A 156 3.02 10.89 -20.94
N MET A 157 2.55 9.69 -20.59
CA MET A 157 3.37 8.50 -20.47
C MET A 157 3.41 7.75 -21.80
N THR A 158 4.60 7.44 -22.30
CA THR A 158 4.80 6.69 -23.53
C THR A 158 5.91 5.66 -23.34
N THR A 159 6.00 4.68 -24.24
CA THR A 159 7.04 3.65 -24.19
C THR A 159 8.07 3.87 -25.29
N VAL A 160 9.36 3.86 -24.95
CA VAL A 160 10.46 3.97 -25.92
C VAL A 160 10.50 2.73 -26.81
N THR A 161 10.38 2.91 -28.13
CA THR A 161 10.42 1.84 -29.12
C THR A 161 11.80 1.73 -29.79
N ALA A 162 12.54 2.82 -29.89
CA ALA A 162 13.92 2.87 -30.37
C ALA A 162 14.69 4.05 -29.78
N VAL A 163 16.00 3.87 -29.62
CA VAL A 163 16.93 4.92 -29.20
C VAL A 163 17.90 5.17 -30.37
N GLY A 164 17.90 6.38 -30.90
CA GLY A 164 18.78 6.80 -31.99
C GLY A 164 20.25 6.89 -31.54
N PRO A 165 21.19 7.00 -32.50
CA PRO A 165 22.59 7.20 -32.18
C PRO A 165 22.79 8.53 -31.45
N VAL A 166 23.80 8.58 -30.58
CA VAL A 166 24.20 9.81 -29.90
C VAL A 166 24.82 10.77 -30.93
N THR A 167 24.29 11.99 -31.00
CA THR A 167 24.80 13.03 -31.90
C THR A 167 26.15 13.53 -31.38
N ALA A 168 27.20 13.39 -32.20
CA ALA A 168 28.55 13.81 -31.83
C ALA A 168 28.60 15.32 -31.56
N GLY A 169 29.28 15.72 -30.48
CA GLY A 169 29.45 17.13 -30.09
C GLY A 169 28.32 17.70 -29.22
N THR A 170 27.08 17.23 -29.35
CA THR A 170 25.95 17.69 -28.52
C THR A 170 25.49 16.66 -27.48
N GLY A 171 25.75 15.36 -27.68
CA GLY A 171 25.24 14.33 -26.78
C GLY A 171 23.72 14.11 -26.89
N GLU A 172 23.09 14.66 -27.93
CA GLU A 172 21.66 14.50 -28.18
C GLU A 172 21.30 13.09 -28.63
N VAL A 173 20.19 12.58 -28.09
CA VAL A 173 19.59 11.30 -28.47
C VAL A 173 18.15 11.55 -28.90
N VAL A 174 17.78 10.94 -30.03
CA VAL A 174 16.40 10.93 -30.54
C VAL A 174 15.72 9.65 -30.07
N LEU A 175 14.63 9.78 -29.32
CA LEU A 175 13.84 8.69 -28.79
C LEU A 175 12.57 8.54 -29.62
N THR A 176 12.44 7.41 -30.31
CA THR A 176 11.16 7.00 -30.89
C THR A 176 10.36 6.30 -29.82
N HIS A 177 9.06 6.61 -29.71
CA HIS A 177 8.17 6.05 -28.71
C HIS A 177 6.82 5.68 -29.35
N THR A 178 5.88 5.18 -28.55
CA THR A 178 4.53 4.77 -28.98
C THR A 178 3.65 5.91 -29.54
N GLY A 179 4.18 7.13 -29.59
CA GLY A 179 3.47 8.35 -29.99
C GLY A 179 2.81 9.01 -28.79
N ALA A 180 2.89 10.34 -28.75
CA ALA A 180 2.18 11.18 -27.80
C ALA A 180 1.15 12.03 -28.54
N ALA A 181 -0.01 12.27 -27.94
CA ALA A 181 -1.07 13.10 -28.47
C ALA A 181 -0.82 14.59 -28.25
N THR A 182 0.09 14.94 -27.33
CA THR A 182 0.34 16.32 -26.92
C THR A 182 1.61 16.92 -27.53
N THR A 183 1.60 18.23 -27.79
CA THR A 183 2.81 18.97 -28.16
C THR A 183 3.62 19.31 -26.91
N PHE A 184 4.91 18.97 -26.90
CA PHE A 184 5.85 19.34 -25.86
C PHE A 184 6.84 20.38 -26.37
N GLY A 185 6.99 21.50 -25.66
CA GLY A 185 7.96 22.54 -25.98
C GLY A 185 9.39 22.15 -25.61
N ALA A 186 10.38 22.97 -25.98
CA ALA A 186 11.77 22.75 -25.57
C ALA A 186 12.00 22.97 -24.06
N SER A 187 11.09 23.64 -23.37
CA SER A 187 11.11 23.78 -21.90
C SER A 187 10.49 22.58 -21.18
N SER A 188 9.94 21.61 -21.90
CA SER A 188 9.45 20.35 -21.33
C SER A 188 10.61 19.50 -20.85
N VAL A 189 10.29 18.61 -19.90
CA VAL A 189 11.23 17.65 -19.35
C VAL A 189 10.74 16.23 -19.60
N LEU A 190 11.68 15.30 -19.67
CA LEU A 190 11.45 13.89 -19.85
C LEU A 190 11.97 13.14 -18.62
N PHE A 191 11.10 12.33 -18.02
CA PHE A 191 11.45 11.49 -16.89
C PHE A 191 11.46 10.01 -17.31
N ASN A 192 12.51 9.27 -16.94
CA ASN A 192 12.59 7.83 -17.19
C ASN A 192 12.08 7.04 -15.98
N MET A 193 10.98 6.31 -16.14
CA MET A 193 10.42 5.45 -15.10
C MET A 193 10.98 4.01 -15.15
N GLY A 194 11.93 3.73 -16.04
CA GLY A 194 12.52 2.42 -16.25
C GLY A 194 11.65 1.50 -17.12
N PRO A 195 12.05 0.23 -17.26
CA PRO A 195 11.29 -0.74 -18.05
C PRO A 195 9.90 -1.02 -17.43
N PRO A 196 8.95 -1.62 -18.17
CA PRO A 196 7.56 -1.77 -17.73
C PRO A 196 7.44 -2.57 -16.43
N ASN A 197 8.36 -3.50 -16.18
CA ASN A 197 8.39 -4.32 -14.97
C ASN A 197 8.94 -3.57 -13.74
N SER A 198 9.62 -2.44 -13.94
CA SER A 198 10.22 -1.61 -12.88
C SER A 198 9.30 -0.51 -12.39
N LEU A 199 8.31 -0.11 -13.19
CA LEU A 199 7.24 0.75 -12.73
C LEU A 199 6.23 -0.10 -11.96
N LYS A 200 5.90 0.30 -10.74
CA LYS A 200 4.94 -0.39 -9.89
C LYS A 200 3.89 0.60 -9.41
N ARG A 201 2.64 0.23 -9.68
CA ARG A 201 1.45 0.83 -9.09
C ARG A 201 0.54 -0.29 -8.65
N SER A 202 0.66 -0.68 -7.40
CA SER A 202 -0.02 -1.85 -6.86
C SER A 202 -1.01 -1.43 -5.78
N GLN A 203 -2.25 -1.84 -5.95
CA GLN A 203 -3.29 -1.72 -4.95
C GLN A 203 -3.22 -2.90 -3.98
N TYR A 204 -3.35 -2.64 -2.69
CA TYR A 204 -3.50 -3.63 -1.65
C TYR A 204 -4.85 -3.41 -0.97
N ASP A 205 -5.67 -4.45 -0.93
CA ASP A 205 -6.98 -4.45 -0.30
C ASP A 205 -7.24 -5.77 0.43
N VAL A 206 -8.18 -5.73 1.36
CA VAL A 206 -8.70 -6.93 2.02
C VAL A 206 -10.11 -7.18 1.51
N SER A 207 -10.32 -8.32 0.88
CA SER A 207 -11.62 -8.74 0.37
C SER A 207 -11.92 -10.15 0.82
N ASN A 208 -13.10 -10.37 1.40
CA ASN A 208 -13.54 -11.68 1.90
C ASN A 208 -12.52 -12.36 2.85
N GLY A 209 -11.83 -11.59 3.68
CA GLY A 209 -10.86 -12.10 4.63
C GLY A 209 -9.47 -12.41 4.03
N VAL A 210 -9.23 -12.02 2.77
CA VAL A 210 -7.96 -12.24 2.08
C VAL A 210 -7.32 -10.89 1.74
N LEU A 211 -6.10 -10.67 2.23
CA LEU A 211 -5.24 -9.60 1.77
C LEU A 211 -4.73 -9.98 0.38
N ARG A 212 -4.91 -9.09 -0.59
CA ARG A 212 -4.52 -9.31 -1.98
C ARG A 212 -3.85 -8.07 -2.56
N SER A 213 -3.06 -8.27 -3.60
CA SER A 213 -2.51 -7.20 -4.42
C SER A 213 -3.11 -7.21 -5.83
N LEU A 214 -3.29 -6.04 -6.43
CA LEU A 214 -3.69 -5.87 -7.82
C LEU A 214 -2.74 -4.89 -8.50
N ASP A 215 -2.16 -5.28 -9.64
CA ASP A 215 -1.40 -4.37 -10.49
C ASP A 215 -2.37 -3.44 -11.25
N LEU A 216 -2.21 -2.13 -11.08
CA LEU A 216 -3.04 -1.13 -11.75
C LEU A 216 -2.42 -0.60 -13.05
N LEU A 217 -1.21 -1.04 -13.42
CA LEU A 217 -0.58 -0.65 -14.69
C LEU A 217 -1.01 -1.56 -15.84
N THR A 218 -1.20 -2.85 -15.55
CA THR A 218 -1.58 -3.85 -16.54
C THR A 218 -3.10 -3.91 -16.66
N ALA A 219 -3.63 -3.54 -17.83
CA ALA A 219 -5.06 -3.67 -18.11
C ALA A 219 -5.50 -5.14 -17.98
N GLY A 220 -6.52 -5.39 -17.15
CA GLY A 220 -7.04 -6.74 -16.91
C GLY A 220 -6.16 -7.61 -15.99
N ALA A 221 -5.26 -7.00 -15.20
CA ALA A 221 -4.49 -7.74 -14.20
C ALA A 221 -5.39 -8.55 -13.24
N ALA A 222 -4.95 -9.75 -12.91
CA ALA A 222 -5.61 -10.59 -11.92
C ALA A 222 -5.16 -10.21 -10.50
N THR A 223 -6.07 -10.37 -9.53
CA THR A 223 -5.73 -10.20 -8.11
C THR A 223 -4.84 -11.34 -7.64
N ASN A 224 -3.76 -11.02 -6.94
CA ASN A 224 -2.85 -11.99 -6.33
C ASN A 224 -3.09 -12.09 -4.82
N PRO A 225 -3.54 -13.23 -4.28
CA PRO A 225 -3.74 -13.41 -2.85
C PRO A 225 -2.40 -13.49 -2.10
N ILE A 226 -2.27 -12.76 -1.00
CA ILE A 226 -1.05 -12.69 -0.17
C ILE A 226 -1.23 -13.46 1.13
N ALA A 227 -2.30 -13.17 1.86
CA ALA A 227 -2.57 -13.79 3.14
C ALA A 227 -4.07 -13.94 3.39
N SER A 228 -4.44 -15.10 3.91
CA SER A 228 -5.81 -15.39 4.32
C SER A 228 -6.04 -15.07 5.79
N ASN A 229 -7.31 -15.00 6.17
CA ASN A 229 -7.74 -14.72 7.55
C ASN A 229 -7.34 -13.32 8.06
N VAL A 230 -7.23 -12.36 7.14
CA VAL A 230 -7.07 -10.93 7.47
C VAL A 230 -8.45 -10.31 7.61
N MET A 231 -8.80 -9.90 8.82
CA MET A 231 -10.14 -9.43 9.16
C MET A 231 -10.29 -7.93 9.02
N ASN A 232 -9.24 -7.19 9.36
CA ASN A 232 -9.22 -5.75 9.22
C ASN A 232 -7.79 -5.29 8.90
N LEU A 233 -7.69 -4.25 8.08
CA LEU A 233 -6.45 -3.59 7.71
C LEU A 233 -6.72 -2.10 7.83
N LYS A 234 -6.03 -1.42 8.74
CA LYS A 234 -6.18 0.02 8.95
C LYS A 234 -4.87 0.74 8.75
N MET A 235 -4.95 1.92 8.17
CA MET A 235 -3.76 2.71 7.86
C MET A 235 -3.99 4.18 8.15
N GLN A 236 -2.94 4.86 8.55
CA GLN A 236 -2.99 6.29 8.85
C GLN A 236 -1.73 6.98 8.40
N TYR A 237 -1.89 8.22 7.94
CA TYR A 237 -0.77 9.07 7.57
C TYR A 237 -0.16 9.70 8.81
N GLY A 238 1.17 9.72 8.83
CA GLY A 238 1.96 10.49 9.75
C GLY A 238 2.27 11.86 9.13
N ILE A 239 1.77 12.92 9.76
CA ILE A 239 1.79 14.28 9.24
C ILE A 239 2.76 15.17 10.03
N ASP A 240 3.51 15.96 9.28
CA ASP A 240 4.24 17.13 9.75
C ASP A 240 3.32 18.36 9.75
N ASP A 241 2.61 18.60 10.85
CA ASP A 241 1.57 19.64 10.90
C ASP A 241 2.16 21.06 10.89
N VAL A 242 3.38 21.25 11.40
CA VAL A 242 4.03 22.57 11.52
C VAL A 242 4.96 22.89 10.34
N GLY A 243 5.54 21.88 9.69
CA GLY A 243 6.32 22.02 8.46
C GLY A 243 7.81 22.09 8.70
N ASP A 244 8.27 21.55 9.83
CA ASP A 244 9.69 21.53 10.23
C ASP A 244 10.42 20.27 9.75
N GLY A 245 9.73 19.40 9.00
CA GLY A 245 10.24 18.13 8.50
C GLY A 245 9.99 16.95 9.44
N LEU A 246 9.42 17.15 10.62
CA LEU A 246 9.23 16.11 11.63
C LEU A 246 7.79 15.62 11.70
N LEU A 247 7.64 14.33 12.05
CA LEU A 247 6.34 13.73 12.29
C LEU A 247 5.74 14.28 13.59
N HIS A 248 4.53 14.85 13.52
CA HIS A 248 3.83 15.46 14.66
C HIS A 248 2.60 14.68 15.10
N THR A 249 1.77 14.26 14.13
CA THR A 249 0.47 13.67 14.43
C THR A 249 0.09 12.57 13.44
N TRP A 250 -0.86 11.74 13.84
CA TRP A 250 -1.40 10.66 13.04
C TRP A 250 -2.85 10.97 12.67
N VAL A 251 -3.17 10.85 11.39
CA VAL A 251 -4.49 11.15 10.86
C VAL A 251 -5.03 10.00 10.01
N PRO A 252 -6.33 9.67 10.12
CA PRO A 252 -6.98 8.77 9.16
C PRO A 252 -7.01 9.38 7.76
N ALA A 253 -7.16 8.54 6.75
CA ALA A 253 -7.27 8.94 5.35
C ALA A 253 -8.68 9.48 5.01
N THR A 254 -9.16 10.44 5.82
CA THR A 254 -10.48 11.05 5.72
C THR A 254 -10.37 12.58 5.79
N GLY A 255 -11.46 13.28 5.49
CA GLY A 255 -11.50 14.74 5.52
C GLY A 255 -10.39 15.34 4.66
N LYS A 256 -9.56 16.21 5.25
CA LYS A 256 -8.42 16.89 4.61
C LYS A 256 -7.40 15.91 3.98
N TRP A 257 -7.29 14.69 4.51
CA TRP A 257 -6.34 13.66 4.05
C TRP A 257 -7.04 12.51 3.32
N SER A 258 -8.27 12.71 2.86
CA SER A 258 -8.97 11.74 2.01
C SER A 258 -8.22 11.49 0.70
N ALA A 259 -8.43 10.32 0.10
CA ALA A 259 -7.79 9.97 -1.17
C ALA A 259 -7.99 11.05 -2.25
N ALA A 260 -9.20 11.61 -2.37
CA ALA A 260 -9.49 12.69 -3.31
C ALA A 260 -8.69 13.96 -3.02
N ASN A 261 -8.57 14.34 -1.74
CA ASN A 261 -7.84 15.55 -1.34
C ASN A 261 -6.32 15.37 -1.47
N VAL A 262 -5.77 14.18 -1.17
CA VAL A 262 -4.35 13.86 -1.41
C VAL A 262 -4.05 13.84 -2.90
N LEU A 263 -4.93 13.26 -3.73
CA LEU A 263 -4.81 13.29 -5.19
C LEU A 263 -4.84 14.69 -5.78
N ALA A 264 -5.48 15.65 -5.13
CA ALA A 264 -5.52 17.06 -5.53
C ALA A 264 -4.54 17.97 -4.78
N ALA A 265 -3.85 17.45 -3.75
CA ALA A 265 -3.01 18.23 -2.84
C ALA A 265 -1.79 18.82 -3.56
N PRO A 266 -1.44 20.10 -3.38
CA PRO A 266 -0.20 20.64 -3.92
C PRO A 266 1.04 19.96 -3.33
N LEU A 267 2.18 20.11 -4.00
CA LEU A 267 3.44 19.52 -3.54
C LEU A 267 3.93 20.15 -2.23
N THR A 268 3.92 21.48 -2.17
CA THR A 268 4.29 22.28 -1.00
C THR A 268 3.06 22.95 -0.37
N SER A 269 3.13 23.22 0.93
CA SER A 269 2.05 23.91 1.64
C SER A 269 1.92 25.35 1.16
N LEU A 270 0.75 25.69 0.62
CA LEU A 270 0.38 27.06 0.28
C LEU A 270 -0.43 27.69 1.43
N PRO A 271 -0.36 29.02 1.64
CA PRO A 271 -1.23 29.70 2.59
C PRO A 271 -2.71 29.39 2.28
N GLY A 272 -3.43 28.81 3.25
CA GLY A 272 -4.84 28.43 3.09
C GLY A 272 -5.11 26.97 2.68
N ASN A 273 -4.08 26.18 2.30
CA ASN A 273 -4.20 24.72 2.14
C ASN A 273 -3.01 23.99 2.78
N PRO A 274 -3.10 23.63 4.07
CA PRO A 274 -2.02 22.93 4.77
C PRO A 274 -1.96 21.42 4.43
N ALA A 275 -2.74 20.90 3.48
CA ALA A 275 -2.65 19.52 3.02
C ALA A 275 -1.75 19.49 1.78
N ALA A 276 -0.45 19.41 2.02
CA ALA A 276 0.55 19.27 0.96
C ALA A 276 1.17 17.87 1.02
N LEU A 277 1.58 17.36 -0.13
CA LEU A 277 2.18 16.04 -0.23
C LEU A 277 3.46 15.94 0.61
N ASN A 278 4.27 17.00 0.64
CA ASN A 278 5.50 17.05 1.43
C ASN A 278 5.30 16.96 2.95
N ARG A 279 4.05 17.05 3.44
CA ARG A 279 3.70 16.93 4.87
C ARG A 279 3.53 15.48 5.30
N ILE A 280 3.38 14.54 4.37
CA ILE A 280 3.24 13.11 4.67
C ILE A 280 4.64 12.52 4.87
N LYS A 281 4.95 12.07 6.09
CA LYS A 281 6.29 11.58 6.47
C LYS A 281 6.36 10.08 6.70
N ALA A 282 5.25 9.47 7.11
CA ALA A 282 5.17 8.07 7.45
C ALA A 282 3.77 7.52 7.22
N VAL A 283 3.66 6.20 7.18
CA VAL A 283 2.40 5.47 7.28
C VAL A 283 2.51 4.50 8.43
N ARG A 284 1.48 4.41 9.26
CA ARG A 284 1.34 3.30 10.22
C ARG A 284 0.25 2.38 9.75
N ILE A 285 0.47 1.08 9.93
CA ILE A 285 -0.47 0.03 9.57
C ILE A 285 -0.85 -0.77 10.81
N GLY A 286 -2.12 -1.15 10.88
CA GLY A 286 -2.69 -2.02 11.89
C GLY A 286 -3.42 -3.16 11.20
N ILE A 287 -3.03 -4.40 11.48
CA ILE A 287 -3.59 -5.61 10.86
C ILE A 287 -4.21 -6.47 11.95
N ILE A 288 -5.47 -6.85 11.75
CA ILE A 288 -6.16 -7.81 12.61
C ILE A 288 -6.30 -9.11 11.82
N VAL A 289 -5.71 -10.18 12.33
CA VAL A 289 -5.80 -11.52 11.74
C VAL A 289 -6.51 -12.47 12.69
N ARG A 290 -7.16 -13.50 12.14
CA ARG A 290 -7.82 -14.55 12.91
C ARG A 290 -7.15 -15.92 12.72
N SER A 291 -7.39 -16.82 13.67
CA SER A 291 -7.05 -18.24 13.58
C SER A 291 -7.91 -18.98 12.55
N GLU A 292 -7.44 -20.14 12.08
CA GLU A 292 -8.20 -21.04 11.20
C GLU A 292 -9.18 -21.95 11.94
N GLN A 293 -9.06 -22.03 13.27
CA GLN A 293 -9.94 -22.82 14.12
C GLN A 293 -11.00 -21.94 14.77
N PHE A 294 -12.26 -22.30 14.54
CA PHE A 294 -13.42 -21.72 15.22
C PHE A 294 -13.54 -22.29 16.63
N ASP A 295 -13.92 -21.45 17.58
CA ASP A 295 -14.05 -21.81 19.00
C ASP A 295 -15.38 -21.29 19.56
N ARG A 296 -16.32 -22.20 19.83
CA ARG A 296 -17.71 -21.89 20.23
C ARG A 296 -17.81 -21.12 21.55
N ASP A 297 -16.81 -21.23 22.40
CA ASP A 297 -16.86 -20.69 23.77
C ASP A 297 -16.31 -19.25 23.85
N LEU A 298 -15.74 -18.74 22.75
CA LEU A 298 -15.25 -17.36 22.70
C LEU A 298 -16.42 -16.37 22.64
N ARG A 299 -16.25 -15.25 23.34
CA ARG A 299 -17.20 -14.12 23.35
C ARG A 299 -16.74 -13.04 22.38
N ASP A 300 -17.50 -11.96 22.35
CA ASP A 300 -17.17 -10.74 21.62
C ASP A 300 -15.71 -10.31 21.87
N LYS A 301 -14.99 -10.05 20.78
CA LYS A 301 -13.61 -9.57 20.82
C LYS A 301 -13.61 -8.06 20.63
N ASN A 302 -13.28 -7.32 21.69
CA ASN A 302 -12.89 -5.93 21.57
C ASN A 302 -11.45 -5.82 21.06
N TRP A 303 -11.21 -4.91 20.14
CA TRP A 303 -9.90 -4.61 19.61
C TRP A 303 -9.65 -3.10 19.65
N VAL A 304 -8.38 -2.75 19.76
CA VAL A 304 -7.86 -1.40 19.73
C VAL A 304 -6.72 -1.39 18.74
N LEU A 305 -6.69 -0.39 17.86
CA LEU A 305 -5.55 -0.08 17.03
C LEU A 305 -5.07 1.34 17.37
N PHE A 306 -3.77 1.52 17.24
CA PHE A 306 -3.04 2.76 17.39
C PHE A 306 -3.24 3.40 18.77
N ASP A 307 -3.13 2.58 19.82
CA ASP A 307 -3.26 3.08 21.18
C ASP A 307 -2.05 3.94 21.58
N CYS A 308 -2.24 4.79 22.60
CA CYS A 308 -1.20 5.65 23.14
C CYS A 308 -1.10 5.52 24.66
N SER A 309 0.02 5.98 25.24
CA SER A 309 0.26 5.93 26.69
C SER A 309 -0.56 6.92 27.51
N ASP A 310 -1.29 7.86 26.87
CA ASP A 310 -2.12 8.85 27.57
C ASP A 310 -3.28 8.15 28.33
N GLY A 311 -3.52 8.61 29.56
CA GLY A 311 -4.63 8.13 30.38
C GLY A 311 -6.00 8.52 29.82
N ASN A 312 -6.08 9.65 29.10
CA ASN A 312 -7.27 10.04 28.35
C ASN A 312 -7.16 9.54 26.91
N LYS A 313 -7.77 8.39 26.64
CA LYS A 313 -7.76 7.73 25.32
C LYS A 313 -8.38 8.56 24.19
N GLY A 314 -9.22 9.54 24.51
CA GLY A 314 -9.75 10.50 23.52
C GLY A 314 -8.71 11.46 22.95
N LYS A 315 -7.54 11.58 23.61
CA LYS A 315 -6.41 12.37 23.13
C LYS A 315 -5.43 11.60 22.26
N CYS A 316 -5.56 10.26 22.18
CA CYS A 316 -4.69 9.46 21.32
C CYS A 316 -5.01 9.74 19.84
N PRO A 317 -4.12 10.39 19.09
CA PRO A 317 -4.39 10.75 17.70
C PRO A 317 -4.62 9.49 16.88
N GLY A 318 -5.73 9.44 16.14
CA GLY A 318 -6.06 8.34 15.24
C GLY A 318 -6.28 6.97 15.93
N ARG A 319 -6.53 6.92 17.24
CA ARG A 319 -6.87 5.67 17.92
C ARG A 319 -8.17 5.10 17.38
N LEU A 320 -8.17 3.84 16.97
CA LEU A 320 -9.36 3.14 16.48
C LEU A 320 -9.77 2.04 17.46
N THR A 321 -11.07 1.81 17.57
CA THR A 321 -11.61 0.74 18.39
C THR A 321 -12.79 0.09 17.73
N GLY A 322 -12.97 -1.20 17.97
CA GLY A 322 -14.18 -1.87 17.55
C GLY A 322 -14.40 -3.18 18.29
N THR A 323 -15.52 -3.80 17.95
CA THR A 323 -15.93 -5.07 18.51
C THR A 323 -16.25 -6.02 17.37
N ILE A 324 -15.65 -7.20 17.40
CA ILE A 324 -16.06 -8.33 16.57
C ILE A 324 -17.01 -9.16 17.42
N SER A 325 -18.30 -9.08 17.10
CA SER A 325 -19.33 -9.82 17.84
C SER A 325 -19.21 -11.32 17.57
N ALA A 326 -19.28 -12.13 18.62
CA ALA A 326 -19.39 -13.58 18.51
C ALA A 326 -20.60 -13.99 17.64
N THR A 327 -21.70 -13.23 17.73
CA THR A 327 -22.91 -13.49 16.94
C THR A 327 -22.91 -12.84 15.54
N ALA A 328 -21.79 -12.27 15.09
CA ALA A 328 -21.68 -11.72 13.74
C ALA A 328 -21.92 -12.79 12.66
N SER A 329 -22.16 -12.38 11.41
CA SER A 329 -22.17 -13.28 10.26
C SER A 329 -21.04 -12.90 9.31
N PRO A 330 -19.97 -13.72 9.18
CA PRO A 330 -19.75 -15.00 9.88
C PRO A 330 -19.44 -14.81 11.37
N ALA A 331 -19.71 -15.86 12.18
CA ALA A 331 -19.55 -15.85 13.64
C ALA A 331 -18.15 -15.37 14.05
N GLY A 332 -18.08 -14.50 15.05
CA GLY A 332 -16.84 -13.86 15.51
C GLY A 332 -16.06 -14.64 16.56
N ASN A 333 -16.44 -15.88 16.86
CA ASN A 333 -15.78 -16.71 17.87
C ASN A 333 -14.47 -17.33 17.32
N TRP A 334 -13.51 -16.47 17.00
CA TRP A 334 -12.16 -16.84 16.57
C TRP A 334 -11.12 -16.24 17.49
N ARG A 335 -9.91 -16.78 17.49
CA ARG A 335 -8.79 -16.13 18.16
C ARG A 335 -8.19 -15.09 17.23
N TYR A 336 -8.08 -13.86 17.70
CA TYR A 336 -7.54 -12.74 16.94
C TYR A 336 -6.18 -12.31 17.46
N ARG A 337 -5.30 -11.92 16.53
CA ARG A 337 -4.03 -11.25 16.81
C ARG A 337 -3.97 -9.93 16.07
N ILE A 338 -3.29 -8.98 16.67
CA ILE A 338 -3.15 -7.62 16.18
C ILE A 338 -1.67 -7.36 15.98
N TYR A 339 -1.34 -6.79 14.82
CA TYR A 339 0.01 -6.38 14.46
C TYR A 339 -0.02 -4.92 14.06
N GLU A 340 0.91 -4.15 14.61
CA GLU A 340 1.03 -2.72 14.32
C GLU A 340 2.48 -2.43 13.97
N THR A 341 2.69 -1.60 12.95
CA THR A 341 4.02 -1.14 12.59
C THR A 341 3.96 0.25 11.96
N ILE A 342 5.06 0.98 12.10
CA ILE A 342 5.24 2.33 11.56
C ILE A 342 6.32 2.24 10.49
N ILE A 343 5.99 2.74 9.29
CA ILE A 343 6.89 2.76 8.15
C ILE A 343 7.16 4.22 7.76
N PRO A 344 8.40 4.71 7.91
CA PRO A 344 8.77 6.02 7.40
C PRO A 344 8.88 5.98 5.86
N LEU A 345 8.35 7.01 5.21
CA LEU A 345 8.46 7.17 3.75
C LEU A 345 9.83 7.79 3.41
N ARG A 346 10.87 6.95 3.40
CA ARG A 346 12.27 7.42 3.26
C ARG A 346 12.52 8.21 1.98
N ASN A 347 11.91 7.80 0.87
CA ASN A 347 12.12 8.47 -0.42
C ASN A 347 11.53 9.88 -0.46
N GLU A 348 10.47 10.15 0.30
CA GLU A 348 9.92 11.50 0.49
C GLU A 348 10.79 12.34 1.42
N LEU A 349 11.30 11.72 2.49
CA LEU A 349 12.15 12.40 3.47
C LEU A 349 13.50 12.82 2.88
N TRP A 350 14.05 12.07 1.93
CA TRP A 350 15.37 12.35 1.33
C TRP A 350 15.30 13.22 0.09
N ASN A 351 14.21 13.14 -0.68
CA ASN A 351 14.04 13.91 -1.90
C ASN A 351 12.99 15.01 -1.72
N THR A 352 12.99 15.66 -0.56
CA THR A 352 11.98 16.67 -0.22
C THR A 352 11.88 17.68 -1.36
N ALA A 353 10.69 17.74 -1.97
CA ALA A 353 10.34 18.76 -2.93
C ALA A 353 10.60 20.14 -2.33
N SER A 354 11.67 20.78 -2.79
CA SER A 354 12.05 22.16 -2.45
C SER A 354 11.36 23.15 -3.38
#